data_AF-A0A3D3WS39-F1
#
_entry.id   AF-A0A3D3WS39-F1
#
_cell.length_a   1.000
_cell.length_b   1.000
_cell.length_c   1.000
_cell.angle_alpha   90.00
_cell.angle_beta   90.00
_cell.angle_gamma   90.00
#
_symmetry.space_group_name_H-M   'P 1'
#
loop_
_entity.id
_entity.type
_entity.pdbx_description
1 polymer ?
#
loop_
_entity_poly.entity_id
_entity_poly.type
_entity_poly.pdbx_seq_one_letter_code
_entity_poly.pdbx_strand_id
1 'polypeptide(L)'
;DPELGFVGDVEAVNPAIVERLLAEDLIPVVSTIGADVSGQSYNINADTVAAALAGALGAERILYLTDVEGLRADADDPDTLISRLDVEQLGALMADGTISGGMIPKAQACLDAVHAGVGSAHMVDGRIPHVVLLELFTDAGIGTMVHPVGGGPDTPPRDADTAGGAS
;
A
#
# COMPACT_ATOMS: atom_id res chain seq x y z
N ASP A 1 13.18 7.36 19.97
CA ASP A 1 13.13 7.03 21.40
C ASP A 1 14.28 6.07 21.70
N PRO A 2 15.21 6.41 22.60
CA PRO A 2 16.34 5.55 22.95
C PRO A 2 15.93 4.15 23.45
N GLU A 3 14.66 3.93 23.80
CA GLU A 3 14.12 2.63 24.22
C GLU A 3 13.69 1.72 23.05
N LEU A 4 13.64 2.20 21.80
CA LEU A 4 13.14 1.42 20.65
C LEU A 4 14.17 0.42 20.06
N GLY A 5 15.42 0.40 20.50
CA GLY A 5 16.45 -0.49 19.95
C GLY A 5 16.76 -0.21 18.46
N PHE A 6 16.97 -1.25 17.65
CA PHE A 6 17.28 -1.15 16.22
C PHE A 6 16.01 -1.07 15.36
N VAL A 7 15.22 -0.01 15.54
CA VAL A 7 14.09 0.32 14.66
C VAL A 7 14.56 1.33 13.61
N GLY A 8 14.28 1.04 12.35
CA GLY A 8 14.73 1.85 11.20
C GLY A 8 13.57 2.30 10.32
N ASP A 9 13.93 3.06 9.30
CA ASP A 9 13.04 3.54 8.24
C ASP A 9 13.68 3.27 6.87
N VAL A 10 12.89 3.31 5.80
CA VAL A 10 13.37 3.03 4.45
C VAL A 10 14.01 4.29 3.85
N GLU A 11 15.33 4.28 3.70
CA GLU A 11 16.05 5.34 2.99
C GLU A 11 16.03 5.14 1.46
N ALA A 12 16.21 3.90 1.01
CA ALA A 12 16.20 3.54 -0.41
C ALA A 12 15.86 2.06 -0.61
N VAL A 13 15.28 1.74 -1.77
CA VAL A 13 15.01 0.37 -2.22
C VAL A 13 15.66 0.15 -3.58
N ASN A 14 16.40 -0.96 -3.72
CA ASN A 14 16.87 -1.45 -5.01
C ASN A 14 16.04 -2.69 -5.41
N PRO A 15 15.10 -2.57 -6.37
CA PRO A 15 14.20 -3.65 -6.72
C PRO A 15 14.83 -4.72 -7.63
N ALA A 16 16.07 -4.54 -8.11
CA ALA A 16 16.65 -5.33 -9.21
C ALA A 16 16.65 -6.85 -8.97
N ILE A 17 16.84 -7.31 -7.72
CA ILE A 17 16.76 -8.75 -7.42
C ILE A 17 15.32 -9.26 -7.48
N VAL A 18 14.37 -8.48 -7.00
CA VAL A 18 12.94 -8.83 -7.02
C VAL A 18 12.45 -8.87 -8.47
N GLU A 19 12.82 -7.90 -9.29
CA GLU A 19 12.50 -7.87 -10.73
C GLU A 19 13.00 -9.10 -11.47
N ARG A 20 14.24 -9.55 -11.18
CA ARG A 20 14.79 -10.77 -11.79
C ARG A 20 14.02 -12.02 -11.40
N LEU A 21 13.65 -12.14 -10.13
CA LEU A 21 12.84 -13.28 -9.65
C LEU A 21 11.46 -13.28 -10.30
N LEU A 22 10.82 -12.11 -10.43
CA LEU A 22 9.53 -11.97 -11.10
C LEU A 22 9.61 -12.31 -12.59
N ALA A 23 10.70 -11.93 -13.27
CA ALA A 23 10.93 -12.26 -14.68
C ALA A 23 11.13 -13.78 -14.92
N GLU A 24 11.41 -14.55 -13.87
CA GLU A 24 11.49 -16.02 -13.88
C GLU A 24 10.20 -16.69 -13.36
N ASP A 25 9.08 -15.95 -13.29
CA ASP A 25 7.79 -16.42 -12.77
C ASP A 25 7.84 -16.94 -11.31
N LEU A 26 8.81 -16.46 -10.52
CA LEU A 26 8.92 -16.78 -9.10
C LEU A 26 8.10 -15.82 -8.24
N ILE A 27 7.75 -16.26 -7.03
CA ILE A 27 7.03 -15.46 -6.03
C ILE A 27 8.02 -15.07 -4.92
N PRO A 28 8.53 -13.82 -4.91
CA PRO A 28 9.45 -13.36 -3.87
C PRO A 28 8.73 -13.21 -2.53
N VAL A 29 9.33 -13.71 -1.46
CA VAL A 29 8.90 -13.46 -0.08
C VAL A 29 9.98 -12.63 0.61
N VAL A 30 9.63 -11.41 1.01
CA VAL A 30 10.59 -10.43 1.56
C VAL A 30 10.33 -10.24 3.04
N SER A 31 11.37 -10.36 3.87
CA SER A 31 11.33 -9.98 5.29
C SER A 31 11.64 -8.49 5.46
N THR A 32 11.10 -7.87 6.50
CA THR A 32 11.11 -6.41 6.70
C THR A 32 12.30 -5.94 7.52
N ILE A 33 13.47 -6.52 7.24
CA ILE A 33 14.75 -6.16 7.87
C ILE A 33 15.58 -5.38 6.85
N GLY A 34 16.02 -4.19 7.23
CA GLY A 34 16.96 -3.38 6.45
C GLY A 34 18.35 -3.36 7.07
N ALA A 35 19.36 -2.96 6.31
CA ALA A 35 20.71 -2.71 6.82
C ALA A 35 21.21 -1.33 6.38
N ASP A 36 21.91 -0.64 7.27
CA ASP A 36 22.57 0.62 6.93
C ASP A 36 23.90 0.41 6.19
N VAL A 37 24.57 1.51 5.83
CA VAL A 37 25.87 1.49 5.13
C VAL A 37 27.00 0.83 5.92
N SER A 38 26.85 0.65 7.23
CA SER A 38 27.80 -0.04 8.11
C SER A 38 27.50 -1.53 8.26
N GLY A 39 26.35 -1.99 7.75
CA GLY A 39 25.85 -3.36 7.88
C GLY A 39 25.03 -3.61 9.14
N GLN A 40 24.71 -2.58 9.93
CA GLN A 40 23.82 -2.73 11.09
C GLN A 40 22.39 -2.99 10.61
N SER A 41 21.78 -4.06 11.12
CA SER A 41 20.40 -4.42 10.79
C SER A 41 19.38 -3.66 11.62
N TYR A 42 18.25 -3.33 11.01
CA TYR A 42 17.12 -2.63 11.61
C TYR A 42 15.82 -3.36 11.30
N ASN A 43 14.93 -3.40 12.28
CA ASN A 43 13.54 -3.80 12.07
C ASN A 43 12.76 -2.60 11.55
N ILE A 44 12.10 -2.76 10.41
CA ILE A 44 11.33 -1.72 9.74
C ILE A 44 9.87 -2.14 9.72
N ASN A 45 8.95 -1.17 9.83
CA ASN A 45 7.52 -1.43 9.67
C ASN A 45 7.24 -2.11 8.31
N ALA A 46 6.45 -3.17 8.33
CA ALA A 46 6.16 -3.98 7.14
C ALA A 46 5.41 -3.22 6.07
N ASP A 47 4.45 -2.38 6.46
CA ASP A 47 3.64 -1.60 5.53
C ASP A 47 4.48 -0.56 4.81
N THR A 48 5.43 0.06 5.53
CA THR A 48 6.42 1.00 4.97
C THR A 48 7.35 0.32 3.97
N VAL A 49 7.91 -0.85 4.31
CA VAL A 49 8.75 -1.63 3.39
C VAL A 49 7.95 -2.05 2.15
N ALA A 50 6.71 -2.51 2.33
CA ALA A 50 5.85 -2.93 1.23
C ALA A 50 5.51 -1.75 0.31
N ALA A 51 5.15 -0.59 0.85
CA ALA A 51 4.88 0.63 0.08
C ALA A 51 6.11 1.07 -0.72
N ALA A 52 7.28 1.13 -0.08
CA ALA A 52 8.51 1.55 -0.74
C ALA A 52 8.95 0.57 -1.83
N LEU A 53 8.84 -0.74 -1.59
CA LEU A 53 9.16 -1.76 -2.58
C LEU A 53 8.16 -1.75 -3.75
N ALA A 54 6.86 -1.64 -3.46
CA ALA A 54 5.83 -1.56 -4.49
C ALA A 54 5.98 -0.30 -5.36
N GLY A 55 6.28 0.84 -4.75
CA GLY A 55 6.59 2.08 -5.46
C GLY A 55 7.84 1.94 -6.35
N ALA A 56 8.92 1.36 -5.81
CA ALA A 56 10.15 1.11 -6.57
C ALA A 56 9.95 0.15 -7.74
N LEU A 57 9.03 -0.82 -7.62
CA LEU A 57 8.66 -1.75 -8.69
C LEU A 57 7.68 -1.15 -9.71
N GLY A 58 7.12 0.04 -9.45
CA GLY A 58 6.02 0.58 -10.26
C GLY A 58 4.78 -0.32 -10.23
N ALA A 59 4.47 -0.91 -9.09
CA ALA A 59 3.39 -1.88 -8.96
C ALA A 59 2.02 -1.26 -9.29
N GLU A 60 1.20 -1.99 -10.03
CA GLU A 60 -0.17 -1.57 -10.33
C GLU A 60 -1.04 -1.55 -9.06
N ARG A 61 -0.87 -2.53 -8.17
CA ARG A 61 -1.66 -2.66 -6.93
C ARG A 61 -0.81 -3.10 -5.77
N ILE A 62 -1.12 -2.59 -4.58
CA ILE A 62 -0.68 -3.12 -3.29
C ILE A 62 -1.91 -3.53 -2.47
N LEU A 63 -1.84 -4.67 -1.79
CA LEU A 63 -2.92 -5.18 -0.94
C LEU A 63 -2.42 -5.33 0.49
N TYR A 64 -3.04 -4.61 1.42
CA TYR A 64 -2.86 -4.74 2.85
C TYR A 64 -3.92 -5.69 3.42
N LEU A 65 -3.47 -6.85 3.90
CA LEU A 65 -4.33 -7.81 4.59
C LEU A 65 -4.44 -7.41 6.06
N THR A 66 -5.64 -7.03 6.47
CA THR A 66 -5.91 -6.50 7.82
C THR A 66 -6.92 -7.36 8.57
N ASP A 67 -7.27 -6.94 9.78
CA ASP A 67 -8.31 -7.51 10.63
C ASP A 67 -9.63 -6.72 10.59
N VAL A 68 -9.80 -5.85 9.59
CA VAL A 68 -10.99 -5.04 9.36
C VAL A 68 -11.40 -5.14 7.89
N GLU A 69 -12.67 -4.92 7.59
CA GLU A 69 -13.20 -4.95 6.23
C GLU A 69 -12.69 -3.82 5.34
N GLY A 70 -12.45 -2.64 5.90
CA GLY A 70 -12.08 -1.43 5.16
C GLY A 70 -12.36 -0.17 5.98
N LEU A 71 -12.45 0.97 5.28
CA LEU A 71 -12.85 2.25 5.84
C LEU A 71 -14.38 2.37 5.82
N ARG A 72 -14.95 2.86 6.92
CA ARG A 72 -16.38 3.18 7.02
C ARG A 72 -16.57 4.68 7.15
N ALA A 73 -17.63 5.22 6.56
CA ALA A 73 -18.00 6.62 6.77
C ALA A 73 -18.59 6.84 8.17
N ASP A 74 -19.22 5.82 8.74
CA ASP A 74 -19.63 5.76 10.14
C ASP A 74 -19.05 4.49 10.78
N ALA A 75 -18.22 4.66 11.81
CA ALA A 75 -17.56 3.55 12.47
C ALA A 75 -18.54 2.54 13.07
N ASP A 76 -19.73 2.99 13.46
CA ASP A 76 -20.77 2.17 14.09
C ASP A 76 -21.72 1.51 13.07
N ASP A 77 -21.65 1.89 11.79
CA ASP A 77 -22.53 1.37 10.73
C ASP A 77 -21.75 0.60 9.65
N PRO A 78 -21.83 -0.75 9.61
CA PRO A 78 -21.16 -1.57 8.60
C PRO A 78 -21.67 -1.33 7.17
N ASP A 79 -22.88 -0.79 6.99
CA ASP A 79 -23.42 -0.51 5.66
C ASP A 79 -22.77 0.73 5.01
N THR A 80 -21.88 1.41 5.75
CA THR A 80 -21.17 2.61 5.29
C THR A 80 -19.74 2.34 4.82
N LEU A 81 -19.42 1.09 4.46
CA LEU A 81 -18.13 0.73 3.85
C LEU A 81 -17.84 1.60 2.61
N ILE A 82 -16.73 2.31 2.66
CA ILE A 82 -16.21 3.10 1.55
C ILE A 82 -15.42 2.13 0.66
N SER A 83 -16.02 1.69 -0.44
CA SER A 83 -15.36 0.76 -1.36
C SER A 83 -14.21 1.40 -2.13
N ARG A 84 -14.33 2.69 -2.45
CA ARG A 84 -13.35 3.44 -3.24
C ARG A 84 -13.27 4.90 -2.82
N LEU A 85 -12.07 5.44 -2.79
CA LEU A 85 -11.81 6.87 -2.63
C LEU A 85 -10.43 7.23 -3.19
N ASP A 86 -10.27 8.48 -3.59
CA ASP A 86 -8.96 9.00 -3.95
C ASP A 86 -8.17 9.47 -2.72
N VAL A 87 -6.88 9.76 -2.93
CA VAL A 87 -5.97 10.26 -1.90
C VAL A 87 -6.39 11.59 -1.26
N GLU A 88 -7.11 12.46 -1.98
CA GLU A 88 -7.59 13.75 -1.43
C GLU A 88 -8.79 13.51 -0.49
N GLN A 89 -9.72 12.67 -0.92
CA GLN A 89 -10.86 12.24 -0.10
C GLN A 89 -10.39 11.53 1.16
N LEU A 90 -9.41 10.62 1.04
CA LEU A 90 -8.82 9.94 2.20
C LEU A 90 -8.18 10.93 3.17
N GLY A 91 -7.39 11.87 2.65
CA GLY A 91 -6.76 12.92 3.46
C GLY A 91 -7.79 13.79 4.18
N ALA A 92 -8.91 14.13 3.53
CA ALA A 92 -10.00 14.89 4.14
C ALA A 92 -10.66 14.13 5.30
N LEU A 93 -10.98 12.85 5.11
CA LEU A 93 -11.58 11.99 6.14
C LEU A 93 -10.66 11.76 7.35
N MET A 94 -9.34 11.76 7.13
CA MET A 94 -8.36 11.72 8.22
C MET A 94 -8.29 13.05 8.97
N ALA A 95 -8.38 14.18 8.25
CA ALA A 95 -8.28 15.52 8.83
C ALA A 95 -9.54 15.95 9.60
N ASP A 96 -10.72 15.55 9.15
CA ASP A 96 -11.99 15.87 9.80
C ASP A 96 -12.35 14.95 10.98
N GLY A 97 -11.57 13.89 11.18
CA GLY A 97 -11.70 12.95 12.29
C GLY A 97 -12.66 11.79 12.05
N THR A 98 -13.23 11.66 10.85
CA THR A 98 -14.03 10.49 10.45
C THR A 98 -13.20 9.21 10.60
N ILE A 99 -11.95 9.23 10.13
CA ILE A 99 -10.99 8.16 10.35
C ILE A 99 -10.19 8.46 11.61
N SER A 100 -10.31 7.61 12.62
CA SER A 100 -9.67 7.84 13.92
C SER A 100 -9.06 6.57 14.54
N GLY A 101 -8.25 6.75 15.59
CA GLY A 101 -7.66 5.66 16.35
C GLY A 101 -6.76 4.75 15.51
N GLY A 102 -6.97 3.43 15.64
CA GLY A 102 -6.17 2.41 14.93
C GLY A 102 -6.36 2.39 13.41
N MET A 103 -7.33 3.11 12.86
CA MET A 103 -7.53 3.22 11.41
C MET A 103 -6.60 4.25 10.76
N ILE A 104 -6.13 5.25 11.50
CA ILE A 104 -5.19 6.26 11.00
C ILE A 104 -3.94 5.61 10.38
N PRO A 105 -3.19 4.72 11.08
CA PRO A 105 -2.00 4.12 10.48
C PRO A 105 -2.31 3.25 9.26
N LYS A 106 -3.47 2.57 9.22
CA LYS A 106 -3.88 1.74 8.07
C LYS A 106 -4.23 2.60 6.85
N ALA A 107 -4.95 3.69 7.08
CA ALA A 107 -5.26 4.71 6.07
C ALA A 107 -3.97 5.37 5.55
N GLN A 108 -3.06 5.73 6.46
CA GLN A 108 -1.77 6.34 6.12
C GLN A 108 -0.93 5.40 5.26
N ALA A 109 -0.88 4.10 5.56
CA ALA A 109 -0.16 3.13 4.73
C ALA A 109 -0.66 3.08 3.28
N CYS A 110 -1.99 3.13 3.09
CA CYS A 110 -2.57 3.19 1.75
C CYS A 110 -2.23 4.50 1.03
N LEU A 111 -2.30 5.62 1.74
CA LEU A 111 -1.94 6.93 1.22
C LEU A 111 -0.46 6.99 0.80
N ASP A 112 0.44 6.50 1.66
CA ASP A 112 1.87 6.47 1.43
C ASP A 112 2.24 5.59 0.24
N ALA A 113 1.60 4.44 0.07
CA ALA A 113 1.85 3.58 -1.07
C ALA A 113 1.46 4.23 -2.41
N VAL A 114 0.31 4.90 -2.46
CA VAL A 114 -0.11 5.63 -3.67
C VAL A 114 0.84 6.81 -3.94
N HIS A 115 1.26 7.54 -2.90
CA HIS A 115 2.27 8.58 -3.04
C HIS A 115 3.65 8.06 -3.46
N ALA A 116 4.00 6.83 -3.08
CA ALA A 116 5.22 6.16 -3.51
C ALA A 116 5.19 5.71 -4.99
N GLY A 117 4.05 5.87 -5.68
CA GLY A 117 3.91 5.60 -7.11
C GLY A 117 3.13 4.35 -7.47
N VAL A 118 2.52 3.67 -6.50
CA VAL A 118 1.65 2.51 -6.75
C VAL A 118 0.34 2.96 -7.42
N GLY A 119 -0.17 2.19 -8.37
CA GLY A 119 -1.42 2.51 -9.09
C GLY A 119 -2.65 2.59 -8.19
N SER A 120 -2.82 1.64 -7.27
CA SER A 120 -3.83 1.68 -6.20
C SER A 120 -3.40 0.88 -4.96
N ALA A 121 -3.86 1.32 -3.80
CA ALA A 121 -3.70 0.60 -2.54
C ALA A 121 -5.03 0.04 -2.07
N HIS A 122 -5.04 -1.20 -1.58
CA HIS A 122 -6.25 -1.89 -1.16
C HIS A 122 -6.11 -2.32 0.29
N MET A 123 -7.08 -1.96 1.12
CA MET A 123 -7.22 -2.47 2.47
C MET A 123 -8.37 -3.46 2.51
N VAL A 124 -8.07 -4.70 2.91
CA VAL A 124 -9.03 -5.80 2.89
C VAL A 124 -8.94 -6.66 4.17
N ASP A 125 -10.01 -7.38 4.50
CA ASP A 125 -10.04 -8.29 5.64
C ASP A 125 -9.35 -9.63 5.31
N GLY A 126 -8.14 -9.81 5.82
CA GLY A 126 -7.32 -11.01 5.66
C GLY A 126 -7.92 -12.28 6.27
N ARG A 127 -8.96 -12.16 7.11
CA ARG A 127 -9.63 -13.31 7.74
C ARG A 127 -10.65 -13.96 6.80
N ILE A 128 -11.07 -13.26 5.75
CA ILE A 128 -12.00 -13.78 4.75
C ILE A 128 -11.26 -14.76 3.83
N PRO A 129 -11.71 -16.02 3.69
CA PRO A 129 -11.11 -16.97 2.77
C PRO A 129 -11.13 -16.43 1.34
N HIS A 130 -9.99 -16.55 0.65
CA HIS A 130 -9.82 -16.10 -0.74
C HIS A 130 -9.99 -14.58 -0.95
N VAL A 131 -9.82 -13.76 0.08
CA VAL A 131 -9.95 -12.28 0.02
C VAL A 131 -9.22 -11.65 -1.16
N VAL A 132 -8.01 -12.11 -1.49
CA VAL A 132 -7.21 -11.59 -2.61
C VAL A 132 -7.93 -11.80 -3.95
N LEU A 133 -8.57 -12.96 -4.15
CA LEU A 133 -9.33 -13.23 -5.39
C LEU A 133 -10.63 -12.43 -5.42
N LEU A 134 -11.31 -12.32 -4.28
CA LEU A 134 -12.54 -11.54 -4.17
C LEU A 134 -12.28 -10.06 -4.48
N GLU A 135 -11.19 -9.50 -3.96
CA GLU A 135 -10.83 -8.12 -4.20
C GLU A 135 -10.43 -7.85 -5.66
N LEU A 136 -9.65 -8.74 -6.27
CA LEU A 136 -9.12 -8.52 -7.62
C LEU A 136 -10.10 -8.85 -8.75
N PHE A 137 -11.08 -9.73 -8.50
CA PHE A 137 -11.96 -10.27 -9.54
C PHE A 137 -13.46 -10.00 -9.30
N THR A 138 -13.81 -9.06 -8.42
CA THR A 138 -15.20 -8.61 -8.25
C THR A 138 -15.35 -7.11 -8.49
N ASP A 139 -16.46 -6.72 -9.13
CA ASP A 139 -16.68 -5.33 -9.56
C ASP A 139 -16.80 -4.33 -8.39
N ALA A 140 -17.21 -4.80 -7.21
CA ALA A 140 -17.36 -3.96 -6.03
C ALA A 140 -16.06 -3.86 -5.21
N GLY A 141 -15.18 -4.87 -5.28
CA GLY A 141 -14.21 -5.11 -4.21
C GLY A 141 -14.93 -5.50 -2.90
N ILE A 142 -14.21 -6.10 -1.96
CA ILE A 142 -14.77 -6.44 -0.63
C ILE A 142 -14.13 -5.62 0.50
N GLY A 143 -13.21 -4.72 0.17
CA GLY A 143 -12.67 -3.74 1.10
C GLY A 143 -12.63 -2.34 0.51
N THR A 144 -11.58 -1.59 0.84
CA THR A 144 -11.41 -0.20 0.42
C THR A 144 -10.21 -0.05 -0.51
N MET A 145 -10.46 0.48 -1.71
CA MET A 145 -9.44 0.88 -2.68
C MET A 145 -9.16 2.38 -2.58
N VAL A 146 -7.90 2.72 -2.35
CA VAL A 146 -7.35 4.08 -2.39
C VAL A 146 -6.57 4.27 -3.68
N HIS A 147 -6.81 5.37 -4.40
CA HIS A 147 -6.22 5.60 -5.70
C HIS A 147 -5.80 7.07 -5.93
N PRO A 148 -4.92 7.36 -6.91
CA PRO A 148 -4.56 8.73 -7.25
C PRO A 148 -5.78 9.54 -7.72
N VAL A 149 -5.73 10.86 -7.59
CA VAL A 149 -6.72 11.75 -8.20
C VAL A 149 -6.75 11.51 -9.72
N GLY A 150 -7.94 11.20 -10.25
CA GLY A 150 -8.12 10.88 -11.68
C GLY A 150 -7.58 9.51 -12.12
N GLY A 151 -7.04 8.70 -11.21
CA GLY A 151 -6.62 7.32 -11.46
C GLY A 151 -7.61 6.35 -10.84
N GLY A 152 -8.67 5.95 -11.55
CA GLY A 152 -9.57 4.88 -11.13
C GLY A 152 -9.30 3.60 -11.92
N PRO A 153 -10.01 2.49 -11.65
CA PRO A 153 -9.90 1.25 -12.44
C PRO A 153 -10.25 1.42 -13.93
N ASP A 154 -10.94 2.51 -14.30
CA ASP A 154 -11.25 2.88 -15.68
C ASP A 154 -10.18 3.80 -16.31
N THR A 155 -9.16 4.20 -15.56
CA THR A 155 -8.05 4.99 -16.08
C THR A 155 -7.06 4.05 -16.77
N PRO A 156 -6.70 4.30 -18.05
CA PRO A 156 -5.77 3.43 -18.76
C PRO A 156 -4.43 3.34 -18.01
N PRO A 157 -3.75 2.18 -18.07
CA PRO A 157 -2.47 1.98 -17.40
C PRO A 157 -1.51 3.09 -17.81
N ARG A 158 -0.78 3.62 -16.82
CA ARG A 158 0.24 4.65 -17.09
C ARG A 158 1.35 4.01 -17.92
N ASP A 159 1.52 4.46 -19.16
CA ASP A 159 2.62 4.02 -20.01
C ASP A 159 3.95 4.28 -19.28
N ALA A 160 4.73 3.22 -19.06
CA ALA A 160 6.02 3.27 -18.35
C ALA A 160 7.15 3.99 -19.14
N ASP A 161 6.83 4.76 -20.19
CA ASP A 161 7.78 5.15 -21.23
C ASP A 161 8.19 6.64 -21.21
N THR A 162 8.09 7.33 -20.07
CA THR A 162 8.62 8.71 -19.95
C THR A 162 9.88 8.87 -19.10
N ALA A 163 10.48 7.78 -18.61
CA ALA A 163 11.80 7.82 -17.95
C ALA A 163 12.94 7.57 -18.97
N GLY A 164 13.05 8.44 -19.97
CA GLY A 164 14.08 8.33 -21.01
C GLY A 164 14.29 9.64 -21.75
N GLY A 165 14.83 10.66 -21.07
CA GLY A 165 15.07 11.96 -21.72
C GLY A 165 15.70 13.03 -20.85
N ALA A 166 16.88 12.78 -20.32
CA ALA A 166 17.83 13.86 -20.01
C ALA A 166 19.24 13.34 -20.28
N SER A 167 19.86 13.89 -21.32
CA SER A 167 21.27 13.68 -21.68
C SER A 167 22.21 14.43 -20.75
#